data_AF-A0A812D3L3-F1
#
_entry.id   AF-A0A812D3L3-F1
#
_cell.length_a   1.000
_cell.length_b   1.000
_cell.length_c   1.000
_cell.angle_alpha   90.00
_cell.angle_beta   90.00
_cell.angle_gamma   90.00
#
_symmetry.space_group_name_H-M   'P 1'
#
loop_
_entity.id
_entity.type
_entity.pdbx_description
1 polymer ?
#
loop_
_entity_poly.entity_id
_entity_poly.type
_entity_poly.pdbx_seq_one_letter_code
_entity_poly.pdbx_strand_id
1 'polypeptide(L)'
;MIYETTNRKWSFLACFLNTTSGARLELRANLVYLGGEEKKGEMESPQDWKPAKKRVKALYAKIKEQVEFYFGDSNLDKDRFFKKQIDKSKDGSIPLSMLLSFNRVKALVEDVTVLQKALSTSTMLKLNEDKSSVRRITPYSKPKDVDKRTVYVELLPSNVDHDWIKENFSRVVLFLYQYSKVQINW
;
A
#
# COMPACT_ATOMS: atom_id res chain seq x y z
N MET A 1 7.71 65.31 -12.16
CA MET A 1 6.78 64.54 -12.99
C MET A 1 7.29 63.11 -13.04
N ILE A 2 6.43 62.15 -12.69
CA ILE A 2 6.50 60.73 -13.08
C ILE A 2 7.42 59.80 -12.26
N TYR A 3 6.83 59.25 -11.18
CA TYR A 3 6.76 57.84 -10.69
C TYR A 3 8.05 56.99 -10.71
N GLU A 4 8.58 56.51 -9.56
CA GLU A 4 8.17 55.29 -8.82
C GLU A 4 8.34 54.00 -9.65
N THR A 5 8.91 52.88 -9.21
CA THR A 5 9.33 52.28 -7.94
C THR A 5 10.22 51.08 -8.36
N THR A 6 11.24 50.57 -7.67
CA THR A 6 11.29 49.89 -6.37
C THR A 6 12.79 49.52 -6.23
N ASN A 7 13.59 50.00 -5.28
CA ASN A 7 13.54 49.75 -3.84
C ASN A 7 13.28 48.25 -3.59
N ARG A 8 14.16 47.42 -3.05
CA ARG A 8 15.11 47.62 -1.95
C ARG A 8 16.09 46.46 -2.03
N LYS A 9 17.38 46.74 -2.15
CA LYS A 9 18.27 47.14 -1.05
C LYS A 9 18.77 45.91 -0.26
N TRP A 10 20.05 45.64 -0.51
CA TRP A 10 21.16 45.40 0.43
C TRP A 10 20.89 44.34 1.52
N SER A 11 21.82 43.43 1.77
CA SER A 11 23.02 43.82 2.52
C SER A 11 24.06 42.70 2.53
N PHE A 12 25.32 43.11 2.34
CA PHE A 12 26.49 42.83 3.19
C PHE A 12 26.70 41.38 3.68
N LEU A 13 27.86 40.73 3.52
CA LEU A 13 29.22 41.21 3.77
C LEU A 13 30.23 40.27 3.10
N ALA A 14 31.35 40.87 2.69
CA ALA A 14 32.58 40.22 2.30
C ALA A 14 33.15 39.34 3.43
N CYS A 15 33.86 38.27 3.08
CA CYS A 15 35.21 38.12 3.59
C CYS A 15 36.10 37.30 2.67
N PHE A 16 37.29 37.85 2.53
CA PHE A 16 38.51 37.45 1.87
C PHE A 16 38.78 35.96 1.66
N LEU A 17 39.34 35.71 0.48
CA LEU A 17 40.11 34.53 0.10
C LEU A 17 41.16 34.20 1.16
N ASN A 18 41.24 32.92 1.54
CA ASN A 18 42.54 32.30 1.73
C ASN A 18 42.54 30.86 1.21
N THR A 19 43.59 30.62 0.44
CA THR A 19 44.06 29.43 -0.24
C THR A 19 44.07 28.19 0.66
N THR A 20 43.52 27.08 0.18
CA THR A 20 44.23 25.81 -0.08
C THR A 20 43.22 24.67 -0.30
N SER A 21 43.56 23.81 -1.28
CA SER A 21 43.10 22.42 -1.38
C SER A 21 41.61 22.16 -1.75
N GLY A 22 41.40 22.04 -3.07
CA GLY A 22 40.84 20.81 -3.66
C GLY A 22 39.39 20.42 -3.31
N ALA A 23 38.46 20.84 -4.18
CA ALA A 23 37.21 20.18 -4.61
C ALA A 23 36.13 21.24 -4.83
N ARG A 24 36.02 21.77 -6.05
CA ARG A 24 34.95 22.71 -6.42
C ARG A 24 33.99 22.06 -7.39
N LEU A 25 32.81 21.80 -6.85
CA LEU A 25 31.53 21.54 -7.49
C LEU A 25 31.37 22.37 -8.77
N GLU A 26 31.35 21.71 -9.94
CA GLU A 26 30.91 22.36 -11.17
C GLU A 26 29.39 22.47 -11.16
N LEU A 27 28.90 23.67 -10.83
CA LEU A 27 27.58 24.14 -11.21
C LEU A 27 27.59 24.35 -12.74
N ARG A 28 27.23 23.33 -13.51
CA ARG A 28 26.97 23.50 -14.95
C ARG A 28 25.50 23.84 -15.18
N ALA A 29 25.32 25.05 -15.71
CA ALA A 29 24.08 25.65 -16.13
C ALA A 29 23.32 24.77 -17.14
N ASN A 30 22.02 24.57 -16.91
CA ASN A 30 21.12 24.05 -17.93
C ASN A 30 20.76 25.18 -18.90
N LEU A 31 21.51 25.26 -20.01
CA LEU A 31 21.12 25.98 -21.21
C LEU A 31 20.57 24.92 -22.20
N VAL A 32 19.25 24.78 -22.28
CA VAL A 32 18.61 23.90 -23.27
C VAL A 32 18.15 24.76 -24.45
N TYR A 33 18.82 24.59 -25.58
CA TYR A 33 18.39 25.06 -26.90
C TYR A 33 17.34 24.11 -27.50
N LEU A 34 16.40 24.69 -28.24
CA LEU A 34 15.35 24.01 -29.02
C LEU A 34 15.94 23.27 -30.22
N GLY A 35 15.44 22.06 -30.50
CA GLY A 35 15.67 21.35 -31.77
C GLY A 35 15.47 19.84 -31.63
N GLY A 36 14.44 19.29 -32.26
CA GLY A 36 14.07 17.88 -32.14
C GLY A 36 14.90 16.92 -33.00
N GLU A 37 14.84 15.63 -32.63
CA GLU A 37 14.73 14.48 -33.54
C GLU A 37 14.45 13.21 -32.70
N GLU A 38 13.46 12.43 -33.10
CA GLU A 38 13.14 11.12 -32.51
C GLU A 38 14.20 10.09 -32.87
N LYS A 39 14.76 9.40 -31.85
CA LYS A 39 15.38 8.09 -32.05
C LYS A 39 14.87 7.09 -31.02
N LYS A 40 14.23 6.03 -31.53
CA LYS A 40 14.03 4.74 -30.84
C LYS A 40 15.41 4.18 -30.48
N GLY A 41 15.73 4.20 -29.20
CA GLY A 41 16.89 3.53 -28.63
C GLY A 41 16.46 2.88 -27.32
N GLU A 42 16.76 1.60 -27.19
CA GLU A 42 16.59 0.82 -25.97
C GLU A 42 17.19 1.59 -24.79
N MET A 43 16.32 2.04 -23.88
CA MET A 43 16.74 2.76 -22.69
C MET A 43 17.00 1.74 -21.58
N GLU A 44 18.23 1.22 -21.53
CA GLU A 44 18.76 0.63 -20.31
C GLU A 44 18.71 1.69 -19.21
N SER A 45 17.77 1.56 -18.27
CA SER A 45 17.49 2.61 -17.28
C SER A 45 18.45 2.50 -16.07
N PRO A 46 19.21 3.56 -15.73
CA PRO A 46 20.04 3.66 -14.53
C PRO A 46 19.28 3.36 -13.23
N GLN A 47 19.95 2.66 -12.30
CA GLN A 47 19.30 1.86 -11.26
C GLN A 47 18.81 2.61 -10.01
N ASP A 48 18.79 3.93 -9.98
CA ASP A 48 18.59 4.70 -8.73
C ASP A 48 17.13 5.08 -8.39
N TRP A 49 16.16 4.93 -9.30
CA TRP A 49 14.74 5.23 -9.00
C TRP A 49 13.98 4.07 -8.32
N LYS A 50 14.62 2.90 -8.20
CA LYS A 50 14.02 1.64 -7.72
C LYS A 50 13.42 1.68 -6.30
N PRO A 51 13.98 2.38 -5.28
CA PRO A 51 13.47 2.27 -3.91
C PRO A 51 12.09 2.92 -3.71
N ALA A 52 11.81 4.04 -4.38
CA ALA A 52 10.52 4.72 -4.27
C ALA A 52 9.37 3.88 -4.86
N LYS A 53 9.57 3.30 -6.05
CA LYS A 53 8.55 2.42 -6.67
C LYS A 53 8.35 1.14 -5.85
N LYS A 54 9.40 0.59 -5.21
CA LYS A 54 9.28 -0.55 -4.30
C LYS A 54 8.40 -0.23 -3.09
N ARG A 55 8.57 0.95 -2.47
CA ARG A 55 7.75 1.40 -1.32
C ARG A 55 6.27 1.56 -1.70
N VAL A 56 5.99 2.19 -2.85
CA VAL A 56 4.61 2.35 -3.35
C VAL A 56 3.97 0.99 -3.63
N LYS A 57 4.69 0.08 -4.28
CA LYS A 57 4.19 -1.28 -4.53
C LYS A 57 3.89 -2.03 -3.22
N ALA A 58 4.75 -1.89 -2.22
CA ALA A 58 4.54 -2.49 -0.90
C ALA A 58 3.30 -1.90 -0.19
N LEU A 59 3.07 -0.59 -0.31
CA LEU A 59 1.87 0.05 0.22
C LEU A 59 0.60 -0.50 -0.45
N TYR A 60 0.56 -0.59 -1.78
CA TYR A 60 -0.57 -1.17 -2.51
C TYR A 60 -0.82 -2.63 -2.15
N ALA A 61 0.24 -3.41 -1.95
CA ALA A 61 0.10 -4.78 -1.47
C ALA A 61 -0.53 -4.85 -0.08
N LYS A 62 -0.11 -4.00 0.86
CA LYS A 62 -0.71 -3.94 2.21
C LYS A 62 -2.18 -3.55 2.18
N ILE A 63 -2.54 -2.52 1.41
CA ILE A 63 -3.94 -2.08 1.27
C ILE A 63 -4.79 -3.22 0.71
N LYS A 64 -4.30 -3.84 -0.36
CA LYS A 64 -4.99 -4.95 -1.01
C LYS A 64 -5.22 -6.10 -0.04
N GLU A 65 -4.18 -6.53 0.68
CA GLU A 65 -4.27 -7.61 1.67
C GLU A 65 -5.30 -7.30 2.77
N GLN A 66 -5.33 -6.06 3.27
CA GLN A 66 -6.31 -5.66 4.29
C GLN A 66 -7.75 -5.70 3.74
N VAL A 67 -7.98 -5.21 2.53
CA VAL A 67 -9.32 -5.25 1.94
C VAL A 67 -9.73 -6.68 1.58
N GLU A 68 -8.84 -7.47 0.98
CA GLU A 68 -9.07 -8.89 0.68
C GLU A 68 -9.39 -9.68 1.95
N PHE A 69 -8.75 -9.38 3.08
CA PHE A 69 -9.07 -9.98 4.37
C PHE A 69 -10.52 -9.71 4.81
N TYR A 70 -11.01 -8.48 4.67
CA TYR A 70 -12.39 -8.15 5.04
C TYR A 70 -13.43 -8.91 4.21
N PHE A 71 -13.15 -9.10 2.92
CA PHE A 71 -14.00 -9.87 2.01
C PHE A 71 -13.71 -11.39 2.02
N GLY A 72 -12.74 -11.83 2.82
CA GLY A 72 -12.38 -13.23 2.96
C GLY A 72 -13.47 -14.04 3.66
N ASP A 73 -13.55 -15.34 3.35
CA ASP A 73 -14.61 -16.21 3.88
C ASP A 73 -14.64 -16.26 5.41
N SER A 74 -13.46 -16.30 6.04
CA SER A 74 -13.34 -16.35 7.51
C SER A 74 -13.86 -15.09 8.20
N ASN A 75 -13.65 -13.91 7.60
CA ASN A 75 -14.15 -12.65 8.15
C ASN A 75 -15.64 -12.51 7.87
N LEU A 76 -16.05 -12.75 6.61
CA LEU A 76 -17.44 -12.65 6.21
C LEU A 76 -18.32 -13.57 7.04
N ASP A 77 -17.88 -14.75 7.49
CA ASP A 77 -18.71 -15.61 8.32
C ASP A 77 -19.00 -15.04 9.72
N LYS A 78 -18.02 -14.36 10.31
CA LYS A 78 -18.08 -13.83 11.68
C LYS A 78 -18.66 -12.41 11.74
N ASP A 79 -18.35 -11.58 10.75
CA ASP A 79 -18.72 -10.16 10.72
C ASP A 79 -20.15 -9.93 10.21
N ARG A 80 -21.06 -9.67 11.14
CA ARG A 80 -22.47 -9.39 10.84
C ARG A 80 -22.67 -8.06 10.10
N PHE A 81 -21.80 -7.08 10.31
CA PHE A 81 -21.94 -5.76 9.69
C PHE A 81 -21.63 -5.84 8.20
N PHE A 82 -20.55 -6.52 7.83
CA PHE A 82 -20.22 -6.76 6.43
C PHE A 82 -21.31 -7.58 5.71
N LYS A 83 -21.80 -8.68 6.32
CA LYS A 83 -22.92 -9.46 5.76
C LYS A 83 -24.12 -8.56 5.44
N LYS A 84 -24.57 -7.77 6.42
CA LYS A 84 -25.70 -6.85 6.24
C LYS A 84 -25.50 -5.85 5.10
N GLN A 85 -24.28 -5.41 4.83
CA GLN A 85 -24.01 -4.42 3.79
C GLN A 85 -23.98 -5.05 2.40
N ILE A 86 -23.48 -6.29 2.31
CA ILE A 86 -23.57 -7.11 1.11
C ILE A 86 -25.06 -7.39 0.82
N ASP A 87 -25.84 -7.81 1.82
CA ASP A 87 -27.26 -8.15 1.66
C ASP A 87 -28.15 -6.96 1.26
N LYS A 88 -27.77 -5.72 1.59
CA LYS A 88 -28.50 -4.51 1.18
C LYS A 88 -28.45 -4.27 -0.33
N SER A 89 -27.40 -4.73 -0.99
CA SER A 89 -27.19 -4.52 -2.42
C SER A 89 -27.45 -5.83 -3.16
N LYS A 90 -28.29 -5.82 -4.20
CA LYS A 90 -28.60 -7.03 -4.98
C LYS A 90 -27.36 -7.72 -5.55
N ASP A 91 -26.33 -6.93 -5.85
CA ASP A 91 -25.08 -7.41 -6.46
C ASP A 91 -23.95 -7.65 -5.44
N GLY A 92 -24.22 -7.47 -4.13
CA GLY A 92 -23.21 -7.61 -3.08
C GLY A 92 -22.09 -6.56 -3.11
N SER A 93 -22.36 -5.40 -3.71
CA SER A 93 -21.41 -4.29 -3.87
C SER A 93 -21.30 -3.45 -2.60
N ILE A 94 -20.07 -3.07 -2.22
CA ILE A 94 -19.80 -2.17 -1.08
C ILE A 94 -19.13 -0.90 -1.61
N PRO A 95 -19.58 0.31 -1.21
CA PRO A 95 -18.98 1.55 -1.63
C PRO A 95 -17.58 1.77 -1.03
N LEU A 96 -16.65 2.34 -1.80
CA LEU A 96 -15.28 2.60 -1.34
C LEU A 96 -15.21 3.63 -0.20
N SER A 97 -16.17 4.56 -0.15
CA SER A 97 -16.30 5.53 0.95
C SER A 97 -16.46 4.85 2.31
N MET A 98 -17.21 3.75 2.33
CA MET A 98 -17.39 2.95 3.54
C MET A 98 -16.10 2.23 3.94
N LEU A 99 -15.32 1.72 2.98
CA LEU A 99 -14.03 1.08 3.27
C LEU A 99 -13.02 2.05 3.87
N LEU A 100 -13.03 3.32 3.46
CA LEU A 100 -12.19 4.37 4.04
C LEU A 100 -12.55 4.70 5.49
N SER A 101 -13.77 4.40 5.93
CA SER A 101 -14.16 4.60 7.33
C SER A 101 -13.52 3.60 8.30
N PHE A 102 -13.00 2.47 7.80
CA PHE A 102 -12.42 1.44 8.66
C PHE A 102 -11.03 1.84 9.16
N ASN A 103 -10.83 1.73 10.48
CA ASN A 103 -9.60 2.18 11.15
C ASN A 103 -8.31 1.62 10.52
N ARG A 104 -8.30 0.33 10.12
CA ARG A 104 -7.11 -0.30 9.52
C ARG A 104 -6.84 0.19 8.09
N VAL A 105 -7.88 0.51 7.32
CA VAL A 105 -7.74 1.06 5.96
C VAL A 105 -7.36 2.53 6.03
N LYS A 106 -8.04 3.29 6.91
CA LYS A 106 -7.79 4.70 7.17
C LYS A 106 -6.35 4.97 7.61
N ALA A 107 -5.76 4.07 8.40
CA ALA A 107 -4.35 4.16 8.79
C ALA A 107 -3.36 4.00 7.62
N LEU A 108 -3.78 3.44 6.49
CA LEU A 108 -2.95 3.22 5.31
C LEU A 108 -3.21 4.26 4.21
N VAL A 109 -4.47 4.65 4.02
CA VAL A 109 -4.92 5.51 2.91
C VAL A 109 -6.12 6.36 3.32
N GLU A 110 -6.05 7.63 2.95
CA GLU A 110 -7.17 8.57 3.03
C GLU A 110 -7.82 8.79 1.65
N ASP A 111 -7.05 8.68 0.57
CA ASP A 111 -7.50 8.95 -0.79
C ASP A 111 -8.20 7.76 -1.47
N VAL A 112 -9.41 7.99 -1.99
CA VAL A 112 -10.17 7.00 -2.77
C VAL A 112 -9.39 6.55 -4.02
N THR A 113 -8.67 7.46 -4.67
CA THR A 113 -7.95 7.16 -5.93
C THR A 113 -6.82 6.15 -5.73
N VAL A 114 -6.16 6.23 -4.58
CA VAL A 114 -5.08 5.31 -4.18
C VAL A 114 -5.66 3.93 -3.88
N LEU A 115 -6.81 3.89 -3.19
CA LEU A 115 -7.55 2.65 -2.93
C LEU A 115 -8.00 1.97 -4.22
N GLN A 116 -8.57 2.72 -5.17
CA GLN A 116 -8.98 2.21 -6.50
C GLN A 116 -7.80 1.58 -7.26
N LYS A 117 -6.64 2.26 -7.27
CA LYS A 117 -5.43 1.77 -7.94
C LYS A 117 -4.87 0.52 -7.27
N ALA A 118 -4.94 0.40 -5.95
CA ALA A 118 -4.51 -0.81 -5.25
C ALA A 118 -5.41 -2.01 -5.59
N LEU A 119 -6.73 -1.79 -5.58
CA LEU A 119 -7.74 -2.83 -5.80
C LEU A 119 -7.86 -3.29 -7.25
N SER A 120 -7.48 -2.47 -8.23
CA SER A 120 -7.51 -2.88 -9.65
C SER A 120 -6.60 -4.08 -9.96
N THR A 121 -5.61 -4.34 -9.12
CA THR A 121 -4.69 -5.49 -9.25
C THR A 121 -5.10 -6.72 -8.43
N SER A 122 -6.25 -6.68 -7.76
CA SER A 122 -6.74 -7.78 -6.94
C SER A 122 -7.35 -8.89 -7.79
N THR A 123 -7.20 -10.13 -7.35
CA THR A 123 -7.74 -11.33 -8.03
C THR A 123 -9.06 -11.79 -7.42
N MET A 124 -9.35 -11.40 -6.18
CA MET A 124 -10.57 -11.78 -5.46
C MET A 124 -11.71 -10.77 -5.61
N LEU A 125 -11.37 -9.50 -5.87
CA LEU A 125 -12.30 -8.38 -5.86
C LEU A 125 -12.37 -7.74 -7.25
N LYS A 126 -13.55 -7.24 -7.59
CA LYS A 126 -13.80 -6.49 -8.83
C LYS A 126 -14.40 -5.14 -8.49
N LEU A 127 -13.82 -4.10 -9.06
CA LEU A 127 -14.38 -2.76 -9.04
C LEU A 127 -15.52 -2.66 -10.06
N ASN A 128 -16.53 -1.85 -9.74
CA ASN A 128 -17.57 -1.50 -10.72
C ASN A 128 -17.02 -0.60 -11.83
N GLU A 129 -17.79 -0.39 -12.90
CA GLU A 129 -17.41 0.46 -14.04
C GLU A 129 -17.03 1.88 -13.60
N ASP A 130 -17.81 2.46 -12.69
CA ASP A 130 -17.56 3.79 -12.10
C ASP A 130 -16.42 3.81 -11.06
N LYS A 131 -15.89 2.64 -10.70
CA LYS A 131 -14.87 2.45 -9.64
C LYS A 131 -15.29 3.03 -8.27
N SER A 132 -16.57 3.24 -8.05
CA SER A 132 -17.14 3.79 -6.81
C SER A 132 -17.39 2.71 -5.74
N SER A 133 -17.61 1.47 -6.19
CA SER A 133 -17.90 0.31 -5.35
C SER A 133 -17.04 -0.89 -5.74
N VAL A 134 -16.85 -1.78 -4.77
CA VAL A 134 -16.12 -3.03 -4.91
C VAL A 134 -17.03 -4.19 -4.54
N ARG A 135 -16.92 -5.28 -5.29
CA ARG A 135 -17.64 -6.52 -5.00
C ARG A 135 -16.71 -7.71 -5.11
N ARG A 136 -17.11 -8.82 -4.50
CA ARG A 136 -16.38 -10.08 -4.60
C ARG A 136 -16.67 -10.74 -5.96
N ILE A 137 -15.65 -11.33 -6.57
CA ILE A 137 -15.80 -12.08 -7.83
C ILE A 137 -16.43 -13.45 -7.55
N THR A 138 -15.87 -14.17 -6.58
CA THR A 138 -16.38 -15.47 -6.14
C THR A 138 -17.48 -15.26 -5.10
N PRO A 139 -18.65 -15.90 -5.25
CA PRO A 139 -19.71 -15.81 -4.25
C PRO A 139 -19.24 -16.36 -2.89
N TYR A 140 -19.77 -15.78 -1.82
CA TYR A 140 -19.50 -16.25 -0.47
C TYR A 140 -20.03 -17.68 -0.27
N SER A 141 -19.17 -18.56 0.25
CA SER A 141 -19.57 -19.89 0.73
C SER A 141 -19.20 -19.99 2.19
N LYS A 142 -20.12 -20.54 3.01
CA LYS A 142 -19.82 -20.80 4.41
C LYS A 142 -18.64 -21.78 4.51
N PRO A 143 -17.56 -21.45 5.23
CA PRO A 143 -16.44 -22.36 5.41
C PRO A 143 -16.90 -23.59 6.22
N LYS A 144 -16.61 -24.79 5.72
CA LYS A 144 -16.82 -26.05 6.45
C LYS A 144 -15.67 -26.29 7.41
N ASP A 145 -15.84 -27.07 8.49
CA ASP A 145 -14.74 -27.46 9.39
C ASP A 145 -13.95 -26.27 9.99
N VAL A 146 -14.65 -25.23 10.45
CA VAL A 146 -14.00 -24.08 11.10
C VAL A 146 -13.34 -24.50 12.42
N ASP A 147 -14.00 -25.34 13.21
CA ASP A 147 -13.52 -25.79 14.51
C ASP A 147 -12.22 -26.60 14.39
N LYS A 148 -12.11 -27.48 13.39
CA LYS A 148 -10.90 -28.28 13.13
C LYS A 148 -9.69 -27.42 12.74
N ARG A 149 -9.92 -26.19 12.27
CA ARG A 149 -8.88 -25.24 11.84
C ARG A 149 -8.66 -24.12 12.84
N THR A 150 -9.35 -24.15 13.97
CA THR A 150 -9.24 -23.17 15.04
C THR A 150 -8.38 -23.74 16.15
N VAL A 151 -7.32 -23.03 16.52
CA VAL A 151 -6.43 -23.42 17.63
C VAL A 151 -6.66 -22.46 18.78
N TYR A 152 -6.83 -23.02 19.97
CA TYR A 152 -6.87 -22.24 21.20
C TYR A 152 -5.46 -22.03 21.73
N VAL A 153 -5.17 -20.82 22.15
CA VAL A 153 -3.85 -20.42 22.67
C VAL A 153 -4.06 -19.66 23.96
N GLU A 154 -3.41 -20.11 25.02
CA GLU A 154 -3.33 -19.43 26.31
C GLU A 154 -1.94 -18.83 26.52
N LEU A 155 -1.80 -18.02 27.56
CA LEU A 155 -0.52 -17.46 28.04
C LEU A 155 0.14 -16.47 27.06
N LEU A 156 -0.68 -15.72 26.30
CA LEU A 156 -0.18 -14.56 25.57
C LEU A 156 0.16 -13.42 26.54
N PRO A 157 1.30 -12.73 26.36
CA PRO A 157 1.59 -11.51 27.11
C PRO A 157 0.45 -10.48 26.97
N SER A 158 0.20 -9.70 28.02
CA SER A 158 -0.92 -8.76 28.07
C SER A 158 -0.81 -7.58 27.09
N ASN A 159 0.38 -7.31 26.57
CA ASN A 159 0.68 -6.23 25.63
C ASN A 159 0.76 -6.72 24.16
N VAL A 160 0.13 -7.86 23.84
CA VAL A 160 0.19 -8.44 22.50
C VAL A 160 -0.81 -7.80 21.55
N ASP A 161 -0.30 -7.32 20.42
CA ASP A 161 -1.10 -6.82 19.31
C ASP A 161 -1.40 -7.90 18.26
N HIS A 162 -2.44 -7.67 17.46
CA HIS A 162 -2.80 -8.56 16.36
C HIS A 162 -1.66 -8.74 15.34
N ASP A 163 -0.86 -7.69 15.12
CA ASP A 163 0.28 -7.75 14.19
C ASP A 163 1.39 -8.66 14.73
N TRP A 164 1.65 -8.63 16.05
CA TRP A 164 2.56 -9.56 16.70
C TRP A 164 2.08 -11.01 16.59
N ILE A 165 0.78 -11.25 16.81
CA ILE A 165 0.18 -12.60 16.65
C ILE A 165 0.36 -13.03 15.20
N LYS A 166 0.02 -12.18 14.23
CA LYS A 166 0.15 -12.50 12.81
C LYS A 166 1.58 -12.89 12.47
N GLU A 167 2.59 -12.14 12.90
CA GLU A 167 3.99 -12.42 12.59
C GLU A 167 4.49 -13.72 13.22
N ASN A 168 4.19 -13.95 14.51
CA ASN A 168 4.64 -15.16 15.22
C ASN A 168 3.92 -16.41 14.72
N PHE A 169 2.59 -16.35 14.57
CA PHE A 169 1.82 -17.50 14.10
C PHE A 169 2.00 -17.77 12.61
N SER A 170 2.33 -16.76 11.78
CA SER A 170 2.70 -17.03 10.37
C SER A 170 3.93 -17.95 10.26
N ARG A 171 4.89 -17.84 11.19
CA ARG A 171 6.07 -18.71 11.23
C ARG A 171 5.71 -20.12 11.73
N VAL A 172 4.91 -20.21 12.78
CA VAL A 172 4.52 -21.48 13.39
C VAL A 172 3.64 -22.32 12.47
N VAL A 173 2.72 -21.70 11.74
CA VAL A 173 1.85 -22.40 10.79
C VAL A 173 2.68 -23.04 9.66
N LEU A 174 3.68 -22.34 9.11
CA LEU A 174 4.62 -22.95 8.15
C LEU A 174 5.36 -24.16 8.75
N PHE A 175 5.74 -24.07 10.02
CA PHE A 175 6.41 -25.16 10.72
C PHE A 175 5.48 -26.38 10.88
N LEU A 176 4.23 -26.21 11.28
CA LEU A 176 3.28 -27.32 11.40
C LEU A 176 2.91 -27.94 10.03
N TYR A 177 2.84 -27.16 8.95
CA TYR A 177 2.66 -27.70 7.60
C TYR A 177 3.90 -28.47 7.08
N GLN A 178 5.11 -28.08 7.50
CA GLN A 178 6.34 -28.81 7.19
C GLN A 178 6.37 -30.18 7.91
N TYR A 179 5.87 -30.26 9.15
CA TYR A 179 5.90 -31.48 9.98
C TYR A 179 4.66 -32.37 9.86
N SER A 180 3.53 -31.88 9.35
CA SER A 180 2.35 -32.72 9.05
C SER A 180 2.53 -33.63 7.81
N LYS A 181 3.61 -33.45 7.03
CA LYS A 181 4.10 -34.44 6.06
C LYS A 181 5.05 -35.49 6.65
N VAL A 182 5.42 -35.37 7.93
CA VAL A 182 6.17 -36.42 8.63
C VAL A 182 5.14 -37.34 9.28
N GLN A 183 4.98 -38.48 8.64
CA GLN A 183 4.18 -39.63 9.05
C GLN A 183 4.23 -39.85 10.57
N ILE A 184 3.08 -39.78 11.22
CA ILE A 184 2.85 -40.58 12.43
C ILE A 184 2.10 -41.82 11.96
N ASN A 185 2.88 -42.85 11.63
CA ASN A 185 2.38 -44.21 11.53
C ASN A 185 2.15 -44.75 12.94
N TRP A 186 1.07 -45.52 13.08
CA TRP A 186 0.75 -46.33 14.25
C TRP A 186 1.87 -47.34 14.55
#